data_AF-A0A538HFH4-F1
#
_entry.id   AF-A0A538HFH4-F1
#
_cell.length_a   1.000
_cell.length_b   1.000
_cell.length_c   1.000
_cell.angle_alpha   90.00
_cell.angle_beta   90.00
_cell.angle_gamma   90.00
#
_symmetry.space_group_name_H-M   'P 1'
#
loop_
_entity.id
_entity.type
_entity.pdbx_description
1 polymer ?
#
loop_
_entity_poly.entity_id
_entity_poly.type
_entity_poly.pdbx_seq_one_letter_code
_entity_poly.pdbx_strand_id
1 'polypeptide(L)'
;MSAYPARLKNTRRFVRLAPWIAALVLVAGIVTFLLVFFRNTAKPVDTSTPLTPAKPASVAAQKNVPVPKQAEIVAGRFILTAVQRKHLAEAWKLAGPPIKAGVTYKQWLSGSIAVVPWFGQIGQVPLKVDYSYPGEAQFTVILAPKAGTKGKPDTFIIGLKRYGKQWKVTAWVPYEPPAVRANENN
;
A
#
# COMPACT_ATOMS: atom_id res chain seq x y z
N MET A 1 -70.24 -29.72 -32.70
CA MET A 1 -68.77 -29.65 -32.55
C MET A 1 -68.45 -29.47 -31.08
N SER A 2 -67.91 -30.50 -30.42
CA SER A 2 -67.66 -30.50 -28.96
C SER A 2 -66.20 -30.16 -28.68
N ALA A 3 -65.94 -29.15 -27.85
CA ALA A 3 -64.60 -28.73 -27.45
C ALA A 3 -64.34 -29.12 -25.97
N TYR A 4 -63.28 -29.90 -25.74
CA TYR A 4 -62.75 -30.20 -24.41
C TYR A 4 -61.97 -29.00 -23.85
N PRO A 5 -62.17 -28.59 -22.57
CA PRO A 5 -61.18 -27.74 -21.91
C PRO A 5 -60.06 -28.61 -21.31
N ALA A 6 -58.84 -28.41 -21.80
CA ALA A 6 -57.62 -28.98 -21.23
C ALA A 6 -57.31 -28.34 -19.87
N ARG A 7 -57.32 -29.17 -18.83
CA ARG A 7 -56.98 -28.82 -17.44
C ARG A 7 -55.46 -28.62 -17.31
N LEU A 8 -54.99 -27.37 -17.29
CA LEU A 8 -53.59 -27.05 -16.98
C LEU A 8 -53.29 -27.34 -15.50
N LYS A 9 -52.46 -28.37 -15.27
CA LYS A 9 -52.03 -28.82 -13.95
C LYS A 9 -51.13 -27.77 -13.32
N ASN A 10 -51.60 -27.21 -12.21
CA ASN A 10 -50.92 -26.22 -11.38
C ASN A 10 -49.66 -26.82 -10.72
N THR A 11 -48.48 -26.47 -11.23
CA THR A 11 -47.19 -27.05 -10.82
C THR A 11 -46.66 -26.37 -9.55
N ARG A 12 -47.09 -26.85 -8.37
CA ARG A 12 -46.69 -26.37 -7.03
C ARG A 12 -45.17 -26.30 -6.74
N ARG A 13 -44.32 -26.86 -7.61
CA ARG A 13 -42.85 -26.78 -7.50
C ARG A 13 -42.29 -25.43 -7.97
N PHE A 14 -42.92 -24.78 -8.95
CA PHE A 14 -42.46 -23.49 -9.49
C PHE A 14 -42.69 -22.32 -8.52
N VAL A 15 -43.74 -22.40 -7.68
CA VAL A 15 -44.02 -21.37 -6.66
C VAL A 15 -42.96 -21.38 -5.54
N ARG A 16 -42.31 -22.52 -5.27
CA ARG A 16 -41.25 -22.62 -4.24
C ARG A 16 -39.89 -22.11 -4.71
N LEU A 17 -39.63 -22.12 -6.02
CA LEU A 17 -38.39 -21.60 -6.62
C LEU A 17 -38.49 -20.12 -6.99
N ALA A 18 -39.71 -19.60 -7.17
CA ALA A 18 -39.97 -18.19 -7.43
C ALA A 18 -39.26 -17.21 -6.46
N PRO A 19 -39.28 -17.39 -5.12
CA PRO A 19 -38.57 -16.49 -4.22
C PRO A 19 -37.04 -16.60 -4.33
N TRP A 20 -36.50 -17.77 -4.65
CA TRP A 20 -35.07 -17.97 -4.83
C TRP A 20 -34.54 -17.34 -6.12
N ILE A 21 -35.30 -17.47 -7.21
CA ILE A 21 -34.98 -16.80 -8.49
C ILE A 21 -35.09 -15.28 -8.31
N ALA A 22 -36.13 -14.79 -7.63
CA ALA A 22 -36.27 -13.37 -7.32
C ALA A 22 -35.10 -12.84 -6.47
N ALA A 23 -34.66 -13.60 -5.46
CA ALA A 23 -33.52 -13.24 -4.63
C ALA A 23 -32.21 -13.21 -5.44
N LEU A 24 -31.99 -14.18 -6.34
CA LEU A 24 -30.82 -14.19 -7.22
C LEU A 24 -30.79 -12.98 -8.16
N VAL A 25 -31.93 -12.65 -8.75
CA VAL A 25 -32.06 -11.47 -9.62
C VAL A 25 -31.83 -10.17 -8.83
N LEU A 26 -32.34 -10.09 -7.60
CA LEU A 26 -32.11 -8.95 -6.72
C LEU A 26 -30.62 -8.78 -6.38
N VAL A 27 -29.94 -9.86 -6.01
CA VAL A 27 -28.49 -9.83 -5.70
C VAL A 27 -27.69 -9.44 -6.94
N ALA A 28 -28.00 -10.02 -8.10
CA ALA A 28 -27.35 -9.65 -9.37
C ALA A 28 -27.58 -8.16 -9.71
N GLY A 29 -28.79 -7.65 -9.50
CA GLY A 29 -29.15 -6.24 -9.64
C GLY A 29 -28.39 -5.31 -8.69
N ILE A 30 -28.25 -5.69 -7.42
CA ILE A 30 -27.47 -4.91 -6.44
C ILE A 30 -25.98 -4.90 -6.82
N VAL A 31 -25.42 -6.04 -7.21
CA VAL A 31 -24.01 -6.12 -7.63
C VAL A 31 -23.76 -5.28 -8.89
N THR A 32 -24.64 -5.35 -9.89
CA THR A 32 -24.54 -4.49 -11.09
C THR A 32 -24.72 -3.02 -10.75
N PHE A 33 -25.68 -2.66 -9.89
CA PHE A 33 -25.87 -1.29 -9.42
C PHE A 33 -24.62 -0.77 -8.71
N LEU A 34 -24.05 -1.54 -7.79
CA LEU A 34 -22.82 -1.17 -7.10
C LEU A 34 -21.63 -1.03 -8.07
N LEU A 35 -21.50 -1.94 -9.04
CA LEU A 35 -20.45 -1.86 -10.05
C LEU A 35 -20.63 -0.68 -11.01
N VAL A 36 -21.85 -0.23 -11.31
CA VAL A 36 -22.09 0.93 -12.19
C VAL A 36 -21.96 2.24 -11.41
N PHE A 37 -22.54 2.33 -10.21
CA PHE A 37 -22.56 3.57 -9.43
C PHE A 37 -21.26 3.82 -8.65
N PHE A 38 -20.54 2.77 -8.26
CA PHE A 38 -19.29 2.89 -7.50
C PHE A 38 -18.03 2.53 -8.31
N ARG A 39 -18.13 2.21 -9.61
CA ARG A 39 -16.94 2.23 -10.49
C ARG A 39 -16.55 3.68 -10.77
N ASN A 40 -15.38 4.06 -10.30
CA ASN A 40 -14.62 5.21 -10.79
C ASN A 40 -15.37 6.55 -10.80
N THR A 41 -15.34 7.25 -9.67
CA THR A 41 -15.51 8.72 -9.62
C THR A 41 -14.26 9.47 -10.13
N ALA A 42 -13.45 8.84 -11.00
CA ALA A 42 -12.46 9.57 -11.77
C ALA A 42 -13.21 10.23 -12.93
N LYS A 43 -13.31 11.57 -12.90
CA LYS A 43 -13.89 12.33 -14.00
C LYS A 43 -13.14 11.94 -15.29
N PRO A 44 -13.82 11.57 -16.39
CA PRO A 44 -13.15 11.44 -17.68
C PRO A 44 -12.45 12.77 -17.97
N VAL A 45 -11.15 12.72 -18.21
CA VAL A 45 -10.39 13.87 -18.66
C VAL A 45 -10.80 14.10 -20.10
N ASP A 46 -11.44 15.23 -20.37
CA ASP A 46 -11.75 15.68 -21.72
C ASP A 46 -10.43 15.93 -22.47
N THR A 47 -10.02 14.96 -23.30
CA THR A 47 -8.81 15.01 -24.14
C THR A 47 -8.87 16.06 -25.26
N SER A 48 -9.95 16.84 -25.32
CA SER A 48 -10.17 17.91 -26.31
C SER A 48 -9.77 19.30 -25.80
N THR A 49 -9.24 19.42 -24.58
CA THR A 49 -8.69 20.69 -24.10
C THR A 49 -7.26 20.83 -24.61
N PRO A 50 -6.88 21.93 -25.31
CA PRO A 50 -5.48 22.20 -25.62
C PRO A 50 -4.68 22.11 -24.33
N LEU A 51 -3.59 21.33 -24.35
CA LEU A 51 -2.59 21.24 -23.29
C LEU A 51 -1.95 22.62 -23.11
N THR A 52 -2.65 23.51 -22.41
CA THR A 52 -2.06 24.69 -21.83
C THR A 52 -1.10 24.14 -20.78
N PRO A 53 0.21 24.44 -20.81
CA PRO A 53 1.12 23.96 -19.80
C PRO A 53 0.57 24.40 -18.45
N ALA A 54 -0.03 23.48 -17.70
CA ALA A 54 -0.46 23.75 -16.35
C ALA A 54 0.84 24.11 -15.62
N LYS A 55 0.99 25.39 -15.27
CA LYS A 55 2.06 25.85 -14.39
C LYS A 55 2.10 24.83 -13.24
N PRO A 56 3.23 24.12 -13.01
CA PRO A 56 3.28 23.11 -11.98
C PRO A 56 2.76 23.78 -10.72
N ALA A 57 1.73 23.18 -10.11
CA ALA A 57 1.20 23.70 -8.86
C ALA A 57 2.39 23.82 -7.92
N SER A 58 2.79 25.06 -7.63
CA SER A 58 3.88 25.33 -6.71
C SER A 58 3.34 24.94 -5.35
N VAL A 59 3.55 23.67 -4.97
CA VAL A 59 3.38 23.24 -3.60
C VAL A 59 4.38 24.10 -2.84
N ALA A 60 3.87 25.04 -2.02
CA ALA A 60 4.71 25.91 -1.21
C ALA A 60 5.80 25.06 -0.57
N ALA A 61 7.07 25.41 -0.82
CA ALA A 61 8.21 24.65 -0.34
C ALA A 61 8.04 24.45 1.17
N GLN A 62 7.81 23.20 1.59
CA GLN A 62 7.69 22.91 3.01
C GLN A 62 9.02 23.23 3.66
N LYS A 63 9.00 23.99 4.75
CA LYS A 63 10.23 24.35 5.46
C LYS A 63 10.84 23.07 6.03
N ASN A 64 12.12 22.83 5.74
CA ASN A 64 12.86 21.75 6.36
C ASN A 64 12.96 22.02 7.86
N VAL A 65 12.54 21.07 8.69
CA VAL A 65 12.55 21.14 10.15
C VAL A 65 13.52 20.08 10.65
N PRO A 66 14.23 20.31 11.79
CA PRO A 66 15.01 19.26 12.42
C PRO A 66 14.21 17.96 12.53
N VAL A 67 14.88 16.84 12.26
CA VAL A 67 14.24 15.53 12.26
C VAL A 67 13.60 15.26 13.63
N PRO A 68 12.29 14.96 13.68
CA PRO A 68 11.66 14.56 14.93
C PRO A 68 12.26 13.24 15.41
N LYS A 69 12.81 13.18 16.63
CA LYS A 69 13.36 11.94 17.23
C LYS A 69 12.40 10.75 17.16
N GLN A 70 11.10 11.00 17.26
CA GLN A 70 10.07 9.96 17.13
C GLN A 70 10.05 9.31 15.75
N ALA A 71 10.31 10.06 14.67
CA ALA A 71 10.38 9.53 13.32
C ALA A 71 11.57 8.57 13.18
N GLU A 72 12.75 8.94 13.69
CA GLU A 72 13.94 8.08 13.70
C GLU A 72 13.71 6.78 14.49
N ILE A 73 13.09 6.88 15.68
CA ILE A 73 12.77 5.70 16.50
C ILE A 73 11.78 4.78 15.77
N VAL A 74 10.75 5.33 15.13
CA VAL A 74 9.79 4.54 14.34
C VAL A 74 10.47 3.87 13.15
N ALA A 75 11.36 4.58 12.44
CA ALA A 75 12.14 4.03 11.34
C ALA A 75 13.00 2.84 11.80
N GLY A 76 13.80 3.03 12.86
CA GLY A 76 14.66 1.99 13.42
C GLY A 76 13.88 0.77 13.90
N ARG A 77 12.77 0.97 14.63
CA ARG A 77 11.91 -0.14 15.09
C ARG A 77 11.27 -0.88 13.92
N PHE A 78 10.85 -0.17 12.87
CA PHE A 78 10.27 -0.82 11.69
C PHE A 78 11.30 -1.71 10.99
N ILE A 79 12.55 -1.28 10.88
CA ILE A 79 13.66 -2.09 10.34
C ILE A 79 13.89 -3.34 11.19
N LEU A 80 13.98 -3.18 12.52
CA LEU A 80 14.21 -4.31 13.44
C LEU A 80 13.04 -5.30 13.49
N THR A 81 11.85 -4.90 13.05
CA THR A 81 10.64 -5.72 13.11
C THR A 81 10.19 -6.19 11.73
N ALA A 82 9.60 -5.30 10.92
CA ALA A 82 9.03 -5.63 9.61
C ALA A 82 10.08 -6.17 8.63
N VAL A 83 11.24 -5.49 8.53
CA VAL A 83 12.28 -5.83 7.55
C VAL A 83 13.01 -7.11 7.96
N GLN A 84 13.28 -7.28 9.25
CA GLN A 84 13.87 -8.49 9.82
C GLN A 84 12.87 -9.66 10.02
N ARG A 85 11.59 -9.45 9.71
CA ARG A 85 10.50 -10.41 9.91
C ARG A 85 10.35 -10.90 11.37
N LYS A 86 10.62 -10.00 12.31
CA LYS A 86 10.49 -10.23 13.77
C LYS A 86 9.39 -9.35 14.33
N HIS A 87 8.73 -9.81 15.41
CA HIS A 87 7.71 -9.03 16.12
C HIS A 87 6.67 -8.36 15.20
N LEU A 88 6.11 -9.14 14.27
CA LEU A 88 5.24 -8.62 13.20
C LEU A 88 4.01 -7.86 13.73
N ALA A 89 3.52 -8.19 14.93
CA ALA A 89 2.45 -7.44 15.59
C ALA A 89 2.85 -6.00 15.92
N GLU A 90 4.10 -5.74 16.32
CA GLU A 90 4.62 -4.39 16.52
C GLU A 90 4.82 -3.68 15.18
N ALA A 91 5.42 -4.37 14.20
CA ALA A 91 5.60 -3.87 12.84
C ALA A 91 4.29 -3.37 12.23
N TRP A 92 3.18 -4.08 12.46
CA TRP A 92 1.85 -3.64 12.03
C TRP A 92 1.46 -2.29 12.65
N LYS A 93 1.77 -2.00 13.90
CA LYS A 93 1.43 -0.70 14.51
C LYS A 93 2.20 0.46 13.89
N LEU A 94 3.46 0.20 13.50
CA LEU A 94 4.38 1.15 12.87
C LEU A 94 4.08 1.38 11.39
N ALA A 95 3.53 0.39 10.70
CA ALA A 95 3.17 0.49 9.29
C ALA A 95 1.96 1.43 9.07
N GLY A 96 2.10 2.34 8.12
CA GLY A 96 1.04 3.21 7.62
C GLY A 96 0.11 2.47 6.66
N PRO A 97 -1.00 3.10 6.26
CA PRO A 97 -1.96 2.51 5.31
C PRO A 97 -1.34 2.01 4.00
N PRO A 98 -0.40 2.74 3.34
CA PRO A 98 0.18 2.27 2.07
C PRO A 98 0.93 0.95 2.20
N ILE A 99 1.72 0.77 3.27
CA ILE A 99 2.49 -0.45 3.52
C ILE A 99 1.59 -1.67 3.80
N LYS A 100 0.39 -1.44 4.35
CA LYS A 100 -0.57 -2.49 4.68
C LYS A 100 -1.57 -2.77 3.57
N ALA A 101 -1.52 -2.02 2.48
CA ALA A 101 -2.50 -2.12 1.41
C ALA A 101 -2.57 -3.56 0.90
N GLY A 102 -3.79 -4.11 0.81
CA GLY A 102 -4.02 -5.47 0.32
C GLY A 102 -3.65 -6.61 1.28
N VAL A 103 -3.22 -6.32 2.52
CA VAL A 103 -2.82 -7.35 3.50
C VAL A 103 -3.66 -7.23 4.78
N THR A 104 -4.29 -8.32 5.20
CA THR A 104 -5.01 -8.36 6.48
C THR A 104 -4.04 -8.49 7.65
N TYR A 105 -4.45 -8.12 8.86
CA TYR A 105 -3.60 -8.30 10.05
C TYR A 105 -3.16 -9.75 10.25
N LYS A 106 -4.06 -10.72 10.04
CA LYS A 106 -3.75 -12.15 10.15
C LYS A 106 -2.71 -12.60 9.11
N GLN A 107 -2.82 -12.13 7.87
CA GLN A 107 -1.84 -12.40 6.82
C GLN A 107 -0.51 -11.68 7.09
N TRP A 108 -0.56 -10.50 7.69
CA TRP A 108 0.66 -9.80 8.11
C TRP A 108 1.46 -10.61 9.12
N LEU A 109 0.78 -11.21 10.10
CA LEU A 109 1.40 -12.03 11.12
C LEU A 109 2.02 -13.33 10.59
N SER A 110 1.60 -13.83 9.42
CA SER A 110 2.26 -14.97 8.79
C SER A 110 3.59 -14.60 8.10
N GLY A 111 3.92 -13.31 8.01
CA GLY A 111 5.10 -12.84 7.32
C GLY A 111 4.92 -12.71 5.81
N SER A 112 3.72 -12.90 5.26
CA SER A 112 3.42 -12.56 3.86
C SER A 112 3.07 -11.08 3.76
N ILE A 113 4.09 -10.22 3.69
CA ILE A 113 3.92 -8.75 3.71
C ILE A 113 4.74 -8.09 2.60
N ALA A 114 4.21 -6.99 2.04
CA ALA A 114 4.81 -6.21 0.96
C ALA A 114 5.95 -5.29 1.45
N VAL A 115 6.84 -5.83 2.28
CA VAL A 115 8.06 -5.17 2.78
C VAL A 115 9.24 -6.03 2.38
N VAL A 116 10.14 -5.50 1.55
CA VAL A 116 11.35 -6.24 1.13
C VAL A 116 12.14 -6.61 2.39
N PRO A 117 12.32 -7.91 2.68
CA PRO A 117 13.05 -8.33 3.87
C PRO A 117 14.55 -8.13 3.71
N TRP A 118 15.24 -7.99 4.83
CA TRP A 118 16.71 -8.02 4.88
C TRP A 118 17.12 -8.87 6.07
N PHE A 119 17.72 -10.04 5.81
CA PHE A 119 17.96 -11.08 6.82
C PHE A 119 19.38 -11.11 7.38
N GLY A 120 20.25 -10.17 6.98
CA GLY A 120 21.58 -10.06 7.53
C GLY A 120 21.55 -9.75 9.03
N GLN A 121 22.66 -10.03 9.72
CA GLN A 121 22.85 -9.51 11.07
C GLN A 121 23.10 -8.01 10.96
N ILE A 122 22.15 -7.19 11.42
CA ILE A 122 22.25 -5.73 11.30
C ILE A 122 23.42 -5.21 12.14
N GLY A 123 24.35 -4.51 11.48
CA GLY A 123 25.41 -3.74 12.11
C GLY A 123 24.95 -2.31 12.45
N GLN A 124 25.86 -1.34 12.29
CA GLN A 124 25.45 0.06 12.34
C GLN A 124 24.61 0.40 11.11
N VAL A 125 23.49 1.11 11.34
CA VAL A 125 22.58 1.56 10.28
C VAL A 125 22.62 3.08 10.25
N PRO A 126 23.41 3.70 9.36
CA PRO A 126 23.36 5.14 9.17
C PRO A 126 22.02 5.51 8.52
N LEU A 127 21.33 6.49 9.10
CA LEU A 127 20.16 7.14 8.51
C LEU A 127 20.61 8.49 7.94
N LYS A 128 20.64 8.61 6.62
CA LYS A 128 20.81 9.90 5.94
C LYS A 128 19.44 10.55 5.78
N VAL A 129 19.29 11.78 6.24
CA VAL A 129 18.05 12.56 6.08
C VAL A 129 17.97 13.08 4.65
N ASP A 130 16.93 12.70 3.92
CA ASP A 130 16.67 13.24 2.58
C ASP A 130 15.86 14.54 2.70
N TYR A 131 14.77 14.51 3.48
CA TYR A 131 14.00 15.68 3.87
C TYR A 131 13.25 15.43 5.19
N SER A 132 12.91 16.52 5.88
CA SER A 132 12.13 16.48 7.12
C SER A 132 11.20 17.68 7.22
N TYR A 133 9.91 17.40 7.29
CA TYR A 133 8.83 18.37 7.43
C TYR A 133 8.02 18.08 8.70
N PRO A 134 7.19 19.02 9.20
CA PRO A 134 6.47 18.84 10.46
C PRO A 134 5.62 17.55 10.57
N GLY A 135 5.20 16.99 9.44
CA GLY A 135 4.37 15.78 9.38
C GLY A 135 4.88 14.70 8.44
N GLU A 136 6.06 14.86 7.86
CA GLU A 136 6.61 13.90 6.88
C GLU A 136 8.14 13.90 6.95
N ALA A 137 8.76 12.75 6.83
CA ALA A 137 10.21 12.63 6.80
C ALA A 137 10.61 11.46 5.91
N GLN A 138 11.76 11.59 5.26
CA GLN A 138 12.34 10.50 4.48
C GLN A 138 13.81 10.34 4.79
N PHE A 139 14.23 9.08 4.86
CA PHE A 139 15.61 8.72 5.08
C PHE A 139 16.09 7.75 4.02
N THR A 140 17.32 7.95 3.58
CA THR A 140 18.11 6.92 2.93
C THR A 140 18.81 6.09 4.01
N VAL A 141 18.62 4.78 3.96
CA VAL A 141 19.08 3.80 4.95
C VAL A 141 20.03 2.82 4.28
N ILE A 142 21.20 2.63 4.88
CA ILE A 142 22.14 1.59 4.45
C ILE A 142 22.09 0.46 5.48
N LEU A 143 21.60 -0.71 5.06
CA LEU A 143 21.62 -1.92 5.87
C LEU A 143 22.91 -2.67 5.59
N ALA A 144 23.89 -2.53 6.49
CA ALA A 144 25.15 -3.25 6.42
C ALA A 144 25.16 -4.47 7.35
N PRO A 145 25.76 -5.59 6.93
CA PRO A 145 26.04 -6.71 7.82
C PRO A 145 26.98 -6.28 8.95
N LYS A 146 26.78 -6.84 10.14
CA LYS A 146 27.67 -6.66 11.28
C LYS A 146 29.10 -7.03 10.88
N ALA A 147 30.08 -6.26 11.35
CA ALA A 147 31.49 -6.54 11.10
C ALA A 147 31.84 -8.00 11.45
N GLY A 148 32.52 -8.68 10.53
CA GLY A 148 32.85 -10.11 10.66
C GLY A 148 31.78 -11.08 10.15
N THR A 149 30.63 -10.61 9.65
CA THR A 149 29.59 -11.46 9.05
C THR A 149 29.56 -11.32 7.53
N LYS A 150 29.15 -12.38 6.83
CA LYS A 150 29.03 -12.38 5.37
C LYS A 150 27.74 -11.67 4.95
N GLY A 151 27.82 -10.87 3.90
CA GLY A 151 26.68 -10.17 3.30
C GLY A 151 27.15 -8.96 2.48
N LYS A 152 26.26 -8.44 1.63
CA LYS A 152 26.47 -7.15 0.96
C LYS A 152 25.59 -6.10 1.64
N PRO A 153 26.04 -4.85 1.75
CA PRO A 153 25.17 -3.76 2.16
C PRO A 153 24.10 -3.51 1.11
N ASP A 154 22.88 -3.26 1.56
CA ASP A 154 21.77 -2.87 0.69
C ASP A 154 21.25 -1.48 1.10
N THR A 155 20.86 -0.68 0.13
CA THR A 155 20.34 0.68 0.37
C THR A 155 18.84 0.72 0.13
N PHE A 156 18.13 1.38 1.03
CA PHE A 156 16.68 1.54 0.98
C PHE A 156 16.29 2.98 1.24
N ILE A 157 15.15 3.39 0.71
CA ILE A 157 14.46 4.61 1.12
C ILE A 157 13.32 4.21 2.05
N ILE A 158 13.27 4.87 3.21
CA ILE A 158 12.17 4.78 4.15
C ILE A 158 11.45 6.13 4.25
N GLY A 159 10.16 6.12 3.94
CA GLY A 159 9.27 7.28 4.06
C GLY A 159 8.39 7.16 5.29
N LEU A 160 8.21 8.24 6.03
CA LEU A 160 7.37 8.31 7.21
C LEU A 160 6.42 9.49 7.13
N LYS A 161 5.19 9.27 7.57
CA LYS A 161 4.17 10.31 7.70
C LYS A 161 3.55 10.30 9.08
N ARG A 162 3.22 11.48 9.58
CA ARG A 162 2.52 11.67 10.84
C ARG A 162 1.01 11.57 10.64
N TYR A 163 0.40 10.61 11.31
CA TYR A 163 -1.05 10.41 11.40
C TYR A 163 -1.52 10.84 12.79
N GLY A 164 -2.02 12.06 12.90
CA GLY A 164 -2.35 12.68 14.20
C GLY A 164 -1.10 12.80 15.08
N LYS A 165 -1.06 12.07 16.20
CA LYS A 165 0.09 12.07 17.12
C LYS A 165 1.13 11.00 16.81
N GLN A 166 0.87 10.08 15.87
CA GLN A 166 1.72 8.91 15.62
C GLN A 166 2.47 9.03 14.30
N TRP A 167 3.76 8.72 14.32
CA TRP A 167 4.54 8.52 13.10
C TRP A 167 4.36 7.09 12.59
N LYS A 168 4.19 6.94 11.28
CA LYS A 168 4.06 5.64 10.61
C LYS A 168 4.88 5.59 9.34
N VAL A 169 5.40 4.41 9.04
CA VAL A 169 6.15 4.15 7.82
C VAL A 169 5.18 4.03 6.65
N THR A 170 5.36 4.85 5.63
CA THR A 170 4.53 4.91 4.43
C THR A 170 5.24 4.37 3.20
N ALA A 171 6.57 4.28 3.20
CA ALA A 171 7.35 3.72 2.10
C ALA A 171 8.55 2.92 2.63
N TRP A 172 8.83 1.80 1.96
CA TRP A 172 10.05 1.00 2.11
C TRP A 172 10.40 0.43 0.74
N VAL A 173 11.40 1.00 0.08
CA VAL A 173 11.76 0.64 -1.30
C VAL A 173 13.27 0.47 -1.44
N PRO A 174 13.74 -0.53 -2.21
CA PRO A 174 15.15 -0.60 -2.58
C PRO A 174 15.58 0.66 -3.33
N TYR A 175 16.81 1.10 -3.08
CA TYR A 175 17.43 2.19 -3.80
C TYR A 175 18.73 1.72 -4.41
N GLU A 176 18.79 1.78 -5.74
CA GLU A 176 20.02 1.60 -6.50
C GLU A 176 20.52 2.97 -6.91
N PRO A 177 21.66 3.45 -6.37
CA PRO A 177 22.26 4.66 -6.88
C PRO A 177 22.61 4.46 -8.36
N PRO A 178 22.48 5.51 -9.20
CA PRO A 178 22.88 5.41 -10.60
C PRO A 178 24.34 4.96 -10.68
N ALA A 179 24.65 4.10 -11.67
CA ALA A 179 26.00 3.62 -11.88
C ALA A 179 26.96 4.81 -12.00
N VAL A 180 27.87 4.95 -11.04
CA VAL A 180 28.95 5.92 -11.15
C VAL A 180 29.82 5.42 -12.30
N ARG A 181 29.81 6.13 -13.43
CA ARG A 181 30.76 5.86 -14.50
C ARG A 181 32.14 5.99 -13.87
N ALA A 182 32.89 4.89 -13.83
CA ALA A 182 34.31 4.97 -13.52
C ALA A 182 34.92 5.88 -14.59
N ASN A 183 35.43 7.02 -14.16
CA ASN A 183 36.21 7.91 -14.99
C ASN A 183 37.46 7.14 -15.43
N GLU A 184 37.49 6.70 -16.69
CA GLU A 184 38.58 5.95 -17.35
C GLU A 184 39.85 6.80 -17.59
N ASN A 185 40.13 7.76 -16.70
CA ASN A 185 41.31 8.61 -16.81
C ASN A 185 42.18 8.43 -15.56
N ASN A 186 43.02 7.39 -15.56
CA ASN A 186 44.27 7.35 -14.80
C ASN A 186 45.34 6.65 -15.64
#